data_AF-A0A101ELZ7-F1
#
_entry.id   AF-A0A101ELZ7-F1
#
_cell.length_a   1.000
_cell.length_b   1.000
_cell.length_c   1.000
_cell.angle_alpha   90.00
_cell.angle_beta   90.00
_cell.angle_gamma   90.00
#
_symmetry.space_group_name_H-M   'P 1'
#
loop_
_entity.id
_entity.type
_entity.pdbx_description
1 polymer ?
#
loop_
_entity_poly.entity_id
_entity_poly.type
_entity_poly.pdbx_seq_one_letter_code
_entity_poly.pdbx_strand_id
1 'polypeptide(L)'
;MDFQKSRKRRRKTELFGDSKKKSLEKFKKEIRTGIYAYLILSFLSRERSHGYAIKKALEEVSDGKFVPSESTLYGILKTLEKHELIKGEWMETGGRPRKCYTITLNGEEVLKELKKEINLVKELLENHS
;
A
#
# COMPACT_ATOMS: atom_id res chain seq x y z
N MET A 1 37.73 29.71 -21.65
CA MET A 1 37.99 29.52 -20.21
C MET A 1 36.77 28.77 -19.60
N ASP A 2 36.30 27.69 -20.25
CA ASP A 2 34.87 27.29 -20.17
C ASP A 2 34.60 25.79 -19.92
N PHE A 3 35.64 24.97 -19.73
CA PHE A 3 35.44 23.52 -19.54
C PHE A 3 35.08 23.11 -18.10
N GLN A 4 35.49 23.87 -17.08
CA GLN A 4 35.20 23.53 -15.67
C GLN A 4 33.79 23.95 -15.21
N LYS A 5 33.23 25.05 -15.74
CA LYS A 5 31.85 25.48 -15.42
C LYS A 5 30.79 24.55 -16.01
N SER A 6 31.04 23.97 -17.18
CA SER A 6 30.13 23.03 -17.87
C SER A 6 30.02 21.67 -17.14
N ARG A 7 31.13 21.15 -16.59
CA ARG A 7 31.14 19.90 -15.78
C ARG A 7 30.42 20.04 -14.43
N LYS A 8 30.57 21.18 -13.73
CA LYS A 8 29.85 21.43 -12.46
C LYS A 8 28.34 21.56 -12.67
N ARG A 9 27.90 22.16 -13.78
CA ARG A 9 26.46 22.26 -14.13
C ARG A 9 25.85 20.89 -14.44
N ARG A 10 26.51 20.04 -15.25
CA ARG A 10 26.02 18.68 -15.56
C ARG A 10 25.86 17.79 -14.32
N ARG A 11 26.85 17.74 -13.43
CA ARG A 11 26.75 16.97 -12.17
C ARG A 11 25.64 17.45 -11.25
N LYS A 12 25.38 18.77 -11.19
CA LYS A 12 24.30 19.33 -10.36
C LYS A 12 22.93 18.95 -10.95
N THR A 13 22.75 18.99 -12.28
CA THR A 13 21.50 18.58 -12.93
C THR A 13 21.21 17.09 -12.72
N GLU A 14 22.22 16.22 -12.77
CA GLU A 14 22.09 14.77 -12.48
C GLU A 14 21.72 14.51 -11.01
N LEU A 15 22.41 15.15 -10.05
CA LEU A 15 22.10 15.07 -8.61
C LEU A 15 20.69 15.58 -8.26
N PHE A 16 20.22 16.63 -8.92
CA PHE A 16 18.85 17.15 -8.74
C PHE A 16 17.81 16.22 -9.37
N GLY A 17 18.12 15.59 -10.51
CA GLY A 17 17.29 14.54 -11.12
C GLY A 17 17.10 13.34 -10.18
N ASP A 18 18.17 12.91 -9.52
CA ASP A 18 18.14 11.82 -8.54
C ASP A 18 17.34 12.18 -7.27
N SER A 19 17.47 13.41 -6.79
CA SER A 19 16.69 13.90 -5.63
C SER A 19 15.19 13.98 -5.93
N LYS A 20 14.80 14.55 -7.08
CA LYS A 20 13.39 14.63 -7.50
C LYS A 20 12.78 13.23 -7.68
N LYS A 21 13.51 12.32 -8.33
CA LYS A 21 13.08 10.93 -8.52
C LYS A 21 12.91 10.21 -7.18
N LYS A 22 13.87 10.37 -6.26
CA LYS A 22 13.80 9.77 -4.92
C LYS A 22 12.59 10.27 -4.14
N SER A 23 12.30 11.57 -4.19
CA SER A 23 11.13 12.15 -3.52
C SER A 23 9.82 11.65 -4.14
N LEU A 24 9.73 11.57 -5.47
CA LEU A 24 8.54 11.04 -6.16
C LEU A 24 8.25 9.60 -5.74
N GLU A 25 9.27 8.73 -5.77
CA GLU A 25 9.09 7.32 -5.38
C GLU A 25 8.76 7.17 -3.89
N LYS A 26 9.30 8.03 -3.03
CA LYS A 26 8.93 8.09 -1.61
C LYS A 26 7.44 8.41 -1.43
N PHE A 27 6.95 9.50 -2.00
CA PHE A 27 5.56 9.91 -1.83
C PHE A 27 4.58 8.93 -2.47
N LYS A 28 4.89 8.39 -3.66
CA LYS A 28 4.11 7.30 -4.26
C LYS A 28 4.00 6.11 -3.32
N LYS A 29 5.10 5.70 -2.70
CA LYS A 29 5.10 4.56 -1.76
C LYS A 29 4.24 4.85 -0.53
N GLU A 30 4.35 6.03 0.05
CA GLU A 30 3.57 6.43 1.23
C GLU A 30 2.07 6.42 0.94
N ILE A 31 1.64 7.05 -0.17
CA ILE A 31 0.25 7.05 -0.62
C ILE A 31 -0.24 5.61 -0.88
N ARG A 32 0.52 4.82 -1.65
CA ARG A 32 0.15 3.44 -1.98
C ARG A 32 0.01 2.56 -0.75
N THR A 33 0.90 2.70 0.23
CA THR A 33 0.88 1.87 1.44
C THR A 33 -0.40 2.08 2.24
N GLY A 34 -0.85 3.33 2.39
CA GLY A 34 -2.13 3.64 3.05
C GLY A 34 -3.33 3.07 2.29
N ILE A 35 -3.36 3.24 0.97
CA ILE A 35 -4.44 2.70 0.12
C ILE A 35 -4.46 1.17 0.17
N TYR A 36 -3.31 0.50 0.13
CA TYR A 36 -3.24 -0.95 0.26
C TYR A 36 -3.81 -1.43 1.60
N ALA A 37 -3.48 -0.76 2.71
CA ALA A 37 -4.05 -1.11 4.02
C ALA A 37 -5.58 -0.99 4.02
N TYR A 38 -6.13 0.10 3.46
CA TYR A 38 -7.58 0.27 3.28
C TYR A 38 -8.20 -0.85 2.43
N LEU A 39 -7.60 -1.18 1.28
CA LEU A 39 -8.12 -2.23 0.40
C LEU A 39 -8.07 -3.62 1.03
N ILE A 40 -7.02 -3.92 1.79
CA ILE A 40 -6.89 -5.19 2.52
C ILE A 40 -7.98 -5.32 3.58
N LEU A 41 -8.21 -4.27 4.40
CA LEU A 41 -9.30 -4.26 5.38
C LEU A 41 -10.67 -4.38 4.71
N SER A 42 -10.89 -3.64 3.62
CA SER A 42 -12.15 -3.68 2.82
C SER A 42 -12.43 -5.05 2.20
N PHE A 43 -11.38 -5.81 1.87
CA PHE A 43 -11.52 -7.18 1.40
C PHE A 43 -11.84 -8.13 2.56
N LEU A 44 -11.11 -8.00 3.68
CA LEU A 44 -11.29 -8.84 4.86
C LEU A 44 -12.61 -8.61 5.61
N SER A 45 -13.27 -7.46 5.44
CA SER A 45 -14.63 -7.21 5.96
C SER A 45 -15.73 -7.97 5.23
N ARG A 46 -15.43 -8.52 4.04
CA ARG A 46 -16.37 -9.34 3.28
C ARG A 46 -16.18 -10.82 3.57
N GLU A 47 -14.92 -11.25 3.65
CA GLU A 47 -14.57 -12.65 3.91
C GLU A 47 -13.19 -12.79 4.55
N ARG A 48 -13.03 -13.78 5.43
CA ARG A 48 -11.71 -14.19 5.91
C ARG A 48 -10.89 -14.70 4.73
N SER A 49 -9.60 -14.38 4.68
CA SER A 49 -8.77 -14.77 3.53
C SER A 49 -7.30 -14.89 3.85
N HIS A 50 -6.52 -15.48 2.95
CA HIS A 50 -5.07 -15.66 3.10
C HIS A 50 -4.31 -14.70 2.18
N GLY A 51 -3.05 -14.41 2.51
CA GLY A 51 -2.24 -13.38 1.82
C GLY A 51 -2.23 -13.51 0.30
N TYR A 52 -2.15 -14.73 -0.23
CA TYR A 52 -2.19 -14.96 -1.69
C TYR A 52 -3.52 -14.55 -2.32
N ALA A 53 -4.66 -14.92 -1.73
CA ALA A 53 -5.97 -14.55 -2.24
C ALA A 53 -6.20 -13.03 -2.16
N ILE A 54 -5.75 -12.39 -1.07
CA ILE A 54 -5.76 -10.93 -0.94
C ILE A 54 -4.96 -10.27 -2.09
N LYS A 55 -3.73 -10.75 -2.35
CA LYS A 55 -2.91 -10.24 -3.47
C LYS A 55 -3.64 -10.38 -4.80
N LYS A 56 -4.24 -11.54 -5.05
CA LYS A 56 -4.95 -11.83 -6.29
C LYS A 56 -6.16 -10.91 -6.47
N ALA A 57 -6.94 -10.68 -5.41
CA ALA A 57 -8.05 -9.74 -5.44
C ALA A 57 -7.60 -8.30 -5.74
N LEU A 58 -6.48 -7.84 -5.17
CA LEU A 58 -5.91 -6.53 -5.49
C LEU A 58 -5.43 -6.44 -6.94
N GLU A 59 -4.87 -7.52 -7.47
CA GLU A 59 -4.44 -7.63 -8.86
C GLU A 59 -5.61 -7.55 -9.83
N GLU A 60 -6.71 -8.24 -9.54
CA GLU A 60 -7.95 -8.22 -10.33
C GLU A 60 -8.62 -6.84 -10.30
N VAL A 61 -8.82 -6.25 -9.12
CA VAL A 61 -9.49 -4.94 -8.97
C VAL A 61 -8.68 -3.80 -9.60
N SER A 62 -7.35 -3.93 -9.63
CA SER A 62 -6.48 -2.89 -10.18
C SER A 62 -6.01 -3.14 -11.60
N ASP A 63 -6.46 -4.21 -12.25
CA ASP A 63 -6.03 -4.59 -13.60
C ASP A 63 -4.49 -4.71 -13.68
N GLY A 64 -3.90 -5.25 -12.60
CA GLY A 64 -2.45 -5.37 -12.39
C GLY A 64 -1.68 -4.08 -12.11
N LYS A 65 -2.32 -2.90 -12.19
CA LYS A 65 -1.63 -1.59 -12.11
C LYS A 65 -1.34 -1.13 -10.68
N PHE A 66 -2.03 -1.71 -9.70
CA PHE A 66 -1.96 -1.30 -8.29
C PHE A 66 -1.86 -2.51 -7.35
N VAL A 67 -0.72 -3.20 -7.42
CA VAL A 67 -0.47 -4.43 -6.66
C VAL A 67 0.77 -4.26 -5.79
N PRO A 68 0.70 -4.55 -4.48
CA PRO A 68 1.89 -4.55 -3.63
C PRO A 68 2.83 -5.71 -4.00
N SER A 69 4.14 -5.51 -3.82
CA SER A 69 5.07 -6.63 -3.80
C SER A 69 4.75 -7.55 -2.62
N GLU A 70 5.20 -8.81 -2.68
CA GLU A 70 4.96 -9.79 -1.63
C GLU A 70 5.48 -9.31 -0.26
N SER A 71 6.71 -8.77 -0.23
CA SER A 71 7.28 -8.17 0.99
C SER A 71 6.45 -7.00 1.52
N THR A 72 5.88 -6.18 0.63
CA THR A 72 5.04 -5.04 1.02
C THR A 72 3.72 -5.52 1.61
N LEU A 73 3.06 -6.48 0.95
CA LEU A 73 1.80 -7.04 1.41
C LEU A 73 1.94 -7.65 2.81
N TYR A 74 2.93 -8.51 3.03
CA TYR A 74 3.13 -9.14 4.34
C TYR A 74 3.60 -8.13 5.40
N GLY A 75 4.33 -7.07 5.00
CA GLY A 75 4.65 -5.96 5.89
C GLY A 75 3.40 -5.21 6.37
N ILE A 76 2.43 -4.98 5.47
CA ILE A 76 1.15 -4.35 5.81
C ILE A 76 0.31 -5.28 6.68
N LEU A 77 0.16 -6.56 6.32
CA LEU A 77 -0.57 -7.54 7.14
C LEU A 77 0.00 -7.64 8.56
N LYS A 78 1.33 -7.68 8.70
CA LYS A 78 2.00 -7.66 10.01
C LYS A 78 1.70 -6.38 10.80
N THR A 79 1.64 -5.24 10.12
CA THR A 79 1.29 -3.96 10.75
C THR A 79 -0.16 -3.96 11.22
N LEU A 80 -1.10 -4.37 10.36
CA LEU A 80 -2.52 -4.49 10.72
C LEU A 80 -2.75 -5.44 11.89
N GLU A 81 -2.06 -6.58 11.91
CA GLU A 81 -2.14 -7.57 13.00
C GLU A 81 -1.53 -7.03 14.30
N LYS A 82 -0.40 -6.31 14.23
CA LYS A 82 0.22 -5.63 15.39
C LYS A 82 -0.73 -4.59 16.01
N HIS A 83 -1.54 -3.93 15.20
CA HIS A 83 -2.55 -2.97 15.65
C HIS A 83 -3.91 -3.61 15.97
N GLU A 84 -3.96 -4.96 16.01
CA GLU A 84 -5.18 -5.73 16.33
C GLU A 84 -6.36 -5.43 15.40
N LEU A 85 -6.09 -4.92 14.19
CA LEU A 85 -7.11 -4.64 13.18
C LEU A 85 -7.51 -5.90 12.41
N ILE A 86 -6.60 -6.88 12.38
CA ILE A 86 -6.85 -8.20 11.83
C ILE A 86 -6.28 -9.25 12.80
N LYS A 87 -6.88 -10.43 12.81
CA LYS A 87 -6.37 -11.61 13.51
C LYS A 87 -5.91 -12.62 12.48
N GLY A 88 -4.68 -13.13 12.64
CA GLY A 88 -4.16 -14.19 11.79
C GLY A 88 -4.13 -15.55 12.50
N GLU A 89 -4.64 -16.57 11.84
CA GLU A 89 -4.70 -17.96 12.33
C GLU A 89 -4.07 -18.90 11.31
N TRP A 90 -3.20 -19.80 11.77
CA TRP A 90 -2.64 -20.84 10.91
C TRP A 90 -3.69 -21.92 10.68
N MET A 91 -3.98 -22.19 9.41
CA MET A 91 -4.89 -23.24 8.97
C MET A 91 -4.13 -24.27 8.13
N GLU A 92 -4.37 -25.54 8.38
CA GLU A 92 -3.90 -26.61 7.50
C GLU A 92 -4.89 -26.78 6.35
N THR A 93 -4.48 -26.37 5.15
CA THR A 93 -5.28 -26.58 3.94
C THR A 93 -4.42 -27.30 2.92
N GLY A 94 -4.78 -28.55 2.60
CA GLY A 94 -4.04 -29.37 1.63
C GLY A 94 -2.60 -29.69 2.06
N GLY A 95 -2.36 -29.88 3.37
CA GLY A 95 -1.06 -30.32 3.91
C GLY A 95 0.02 -29.24 4.01
N ARG A 96 -0.27 -27.98 3.67
CA ARG A 96 0.64 -26.85 3.92
C ARG A 96 -0.05 -25.82 4.82
N PRO A 97 0.56 -25.46 5.97
CA PRO A 97 0.00 -24.44 6.84
C PRO A 97 -0.01 -23.10 6.11
N ARG A 98 -1.18 -22.45 6.07
CA ARG A 98 -1.38 -21.10 5.54
C ARG A 98 -1.96 -20.22 6.62
N LYS A 99 -1.44 -19.01 6.76
CA LYS A 99 -2.01 -18.02 7.67
C LYS A 99 -3.21 -17.36 6.99
N CYS A 100 -4.38 -17.50 7.61
CA CYS A 100 -5.62 -16.86 7.21
C CYS A 100 -5.90 -15.70 8.17
N TYR A 101 -6.34 -14.58 7.61
CA TYR A 101 -6.64 -13.36 8.31
C TYR A 101 -8.14 -13.13 8.34
N THR A 102 -8.61 -12.60 9.45
CA THR A 102 -9.99 -12.16 9.65
C THR A 102 -9.93 -10.75 10.23
N ILE A 103 -10.78 -9.84 9.75
CA ILE A 103 -10.87 -8.51 10.34
C ILE A 103 -11.43 -8.59 11.77
N THR A 104 -10.99 -7.69 12.66
CA THR A 104 -11.53 -7.57 14.02
C THR A 104 -12.57 -6.44 14.10
N LEU A 105 -13.25 -6.30 15.24
CA LEU A 105 -14.12 -5.16 15.49
C LEU A 105 -13.36 -3.83 15.37
N ASN A 106 -12.16 -3.73 15.94
CA ASN A 106 -11.29 -2.56 15.81
C ASN A 106 -10.94 -2.29 14.33
N GLY A 107 -10.70 -3.35 13.55
CA GLY A 107 -10.44 -3.25 12.12
C GLY A 107 -11.62 -2.68 11.33
N GLU A 108 -12.85 -3.10 11.66
CA GLU A 108 -14.08 -2.58 11.05
C GLU A 108 -14.31 -1.10 11.38
N GLU A 109 -14.08 -0.70 12.64
CA GLU A 109 -14.17 0.71 13.05
C GLU A 109 -13.15 1.58 12.31
N VAL A 110 -11.89 1.13 12.24
CA VAL A 110 -10.84 1.83 11.49
C VAL A 110 -11.17 1.87 9.99
N LEU A 111 -11.66 0.77 9.41
CA LEU A 111 -12.08 0.74 8.00
C LEU A 111 -13.17 1.77 7.71
N LYS A 112 -14.14 1.94 8.62
CA LYS A 112 -15.20 2.95 8.50
C LYS A 112 -14.63 4.37 8.48
N GLU A 113 -13.70 4.69 9.37
CA GLU A 113 -13.06 6.02 9.38
C GLU A 113 -12.16 6.23 8.16
N LEU A 114 -11.38 5.24 7.74
CA LEU A 114 -10.59 5.30 6.50
C LEU A 114 -11.48 5.51 5.27
N LYS A 115 -12.67 4.91 5.23
CA LYS A 115 -13.61 5.12 4.12
C LYS A 115 -14.09 6.57 4.05
N LYS A 116 -14.36 7.21 5.21
CA LYS A 116 -14.71 8.64 5.26
C LYS A 116 -13.55 9.50 4.77
N GLU A 117 -12.35 9.21 5.24
CA GLU A 117 -11.14 9.94 4.84
C GLU A 117 -10.89 9.84 3.32
N ILE A 118 -11.00 8.63 2.75
CA ILE A 118 -10.86 8.43 1.30
C ILE A 118 -11.91 9.21 0.51
N ASN A 119 -13.15 9.27 0.98
CA ASN A 119 -14.20 10.05 0.31
C ASN A 119 -13.90 11.55 0.37
N LEU A 120 -13.50 12.07 1.53
CA LEU A 120 -13.08 13.47 1.68
C LEU A 120 -11.91 13.80 0.72
N VAL A 121 -10.88 12.96 0.68
CA VAL A 121 -9.74 13.15 -0.22
C VAL A 121 -10.17 13.13 -1.68
N LYS A 122 -11.08 12.23 -2.08
CA LYS A 122 -11.62 12.21 -3.46
C LYS A 122 -12.33 13.51 -3.81
N GLU A 123 -13.23 13.98 -2.95
CA GLU A 123 -13.96 15.24 -3.16
C GLU A 123 -12.99 16.43 -3.28
N LEU A 124 -11.98 16.51 -2.42
CA LEU A 124 -10.96 17.56 -2.49
C LEU A 124 -10.13 17.50 -3.78
N LEU A 125 -9.77 16.30 -4.24
CA LEU A 125 -9.00 16.13 -5.48
C LEU A 125 -9.83 16.50 -6.71
N GLU A 126 -11.12 16.15 -6.75
CA GLU A 126 -12.03 16.48 -7.85
C GLU A 126 -12.31 17.99 -7.93
N ASN A 127 -12.44 18.67 -6.78
CA ASN A 127 -12.70 20.11 -6.72
C ASN A 127 -11.48 21.01 -7.00
N HIS A 128 -10.28 20.44 -7.06
CA HIS A 128 -9.01 21.16 -7.22
C HIS A 128 -8.16 20.65 -8.41
N SER A 129 -8.75 19.87 -9.31
CA SER A 129 -8.16 19.43 -10.59
C SER A 129 -8.82 20.14 -11.76
#